data_AF-A0A7S0IW54-F1
#
_entry.id   AF-A0A7S0IW54-F1
#
_cell.length_a   1.000
_cell.length_b   1.000
_cell.length_c   1.000
_cell.angle_alpha   90.00
_cell.angle_beta   90.00
_cell.angle_gamma   90.00
#
_symmetry.space_group_name_H-M   'P 1'
#
loop_
_entity.id
_entity.type
_entity.pdbx_description
1 polymer ?
#
loop_
_entity_poly.entity_id
_entity_poly.type
_entity_poly.pdbx_seq_one_letter_code
_entity_poly.pdbx_strand_id
1 'polypeptide(L)'
;MPRRWPPTLIDSTLEVLKPIDGAVAAKLEVIMRTLRKRKDSAQFLEPVDCVQMKLPNYPQIIKQPMDLGTVERNLKRDTALDFAEKQYQFVEEFAHDVRLVWKNAFLFNQPNHDVFKAAKKLALVFEEQLAALHEELDKEGPPCPKFARCQILLSDMCGNCLSEWFRRDDWKQFGEEYRTMIKSGQPMDLFAVQAWLDEQPKDAGEQVVREFYDLTRLVWSNAIDFNQANSWIGTIAHVLSENFERRFKLIDKAPRPPSVQPIEERAGWPTFEQKQQLFQHCTGLSLREASLLAQEVRKRCPAAISSIDKDRERESVDLDKLDSETFTYMDALRLQKVARQSP
;
A
#
# COMPACT_ATOMS: atom_id res chain seq x y z
N MET A 1 15.91 3.33 -13.28
CA MET A 1 14.56 3.68 -13.76
C MET A 1 13.68 3.91 -12.54
N PRO A 2 12.86 4.97 -12.48
CA PRO A 2 11.92 5.11 -11.38
C PRO A 2 10.98 3.91 -11.43
N ARG A 3 11.01 3.08 -10.39
CA ARG A 3 10.16 1.90 -10.27
C ARG A 3 8.75 2.38 -9.96
N ARG A 4 7.93 2.61 -10.99
CA ARG A 4 6.48 2.82 -10.80
C ARG A 4 5.84 1.46 -10.51
N TRP A 5 5.50 1.21 -9.26
CA TRP A 5 4.60 0.13 -8.85
C TRP A 5 3.22 0.35 -9.52
N PRO A 6 2.50 -0.72 -9.95
CA PRO A 6 2.09 -0.92 -11.34
C PRO A 6 1.03 0.08 -11.85
N PRO A 7 1.14 0.63 -13.08
CA PRO A 7 0.28 1.70 -13.61
C PRO A 7 -1.20 1.36 -13.84
N THR A 8 -1.71 0.19 -13.45
CA THR A 8 -2.98 -0.34 -13.98
C THR A 8 -4.14 -0.42 -12.97
N LEU A 9 -3.95 -0.01 -11.71
CA LEU A 9 -5.04 0.05 -10.69
C LEU A 9 -5.09 1.39 -9.94
N ILE A 10 -4.35 2.38 -10.43
CA ILE A 10 -3.84 3.49 -9.61
C ILE A 10 -4.43 4.85 -10.04
N ASP A 11 -5.75 4.96 -10.08
CA ASP A 11 -6.36 6.30 -10.13
C ASP A 11 -7.32 6.50 -8.96
N SER A 12 -8.21 5.55 -8.70
CA SER A 12 -9.18 5.65 -7.58
C SER A 12 -8.63 5.29 -6.19
N THR A 13 -7.55 4.50 -6.10
CA THR A 13 -7.00 4.03 -4.80
C THR A 13 -5.90 4.93 -4.23
N LEU A 14 -5.15 5.66 -5.07
CA LEU A 14 -4.15 6.64 -4.60
C LEU A 14 -4.78 7.79 -3.81
N GLU A 15 -6.02 8.15 -4.12
CA GLU A 15 -6.73 9.22 -3.41
C GLU A 15 -6.97 8.90 -1.93
N VAL A 16 -6.82 7.63 -1.53
CA VAL A 16 -7.10 7.16 -0.16
C VAL A 16 -5.82 6.78 0.60
N LEU A 17 -4.69 6.57 -0.07
CA LEU A 17 -3.44 6.19 0.59
C LEU A 17 -2.77 7.41 1.23
N LYS A 18 -2.47 7.30 2.53
CA LYS A 18 -1.73 8.34 3.26
C LYS A 18 -0.24 8.29 2.86
N PRO A 19 0.36 9.42 2.45
CA PRO A 19 1.80 9.51 2.25
C PRO A 19 2.59 9.17 3.51
N ILE A 20 3.83 8.68 3.34
CA ILE A 20 4.78 8.50 4.43
C ILE A 20 5.28 9.87 4.88
N ASP A 21 4.71 10.36 5.97
CA ASP A 21 5.23 11.49 6.74
C ASP A 21 6.29 11.04 7.76
N GLY A 22 6.79 11.98 8.58
CA GLY A 22 7.82 11.68 9.57
C GLY A 22 7.35 10.72 10.69
N ALA A 23 6.07 10.74 11.06
CA ALA A 23 5.54 9.86 12.09
C ALA A 23 5.38 8.43 11.55
N VAL A 24 4.87 8.28 10.32
CA VAL A 24 4.79 7.00 9.62
C VAL A 24 6.20 6.45 9.39
N ALA A 25 7.14 7.26 8.91
CA ALA A 25 8.53 6.84 8.71
C ALA A 25 9.17 6.30 10.00
N ALA A 26 8.97 6.98 11.14
CA ALA A 26 9.47 6.51 12.43
C ALA A 26 8.89 5.14 12.84
N LYS A 27 7.60 4.90 12.56
CA LYS A 27 6.96 3.59 12.78
C LYS A 27 7.55 2.52 11.85
N LEU A 28 7.76 2.81 10.57
CA LEU A 28 8.41 1.90 9.61
C LEU A 28 9.85 1.56 10.04
N GLU A 29 10.60 2.52 10.58
CA GLU A 29 11.92 2.27 11.16
C GLU A 29 11.88 1.33 12.36
N VAL A 30 10.84 1.41 13.21
CA VAL A 30 10.63 0.47 14.31
C VAL A 30 10.34 -0.93 13.79
N ILE A 31 9.53 -1.07 12.74
CA ILE A 31 9.29 -2.37 12.06
C ILE A 31 10.62 -2.93 11.54
N MET A 32 11.42 -2.13 10.82
CA MET A 32 12.73 -2.54 10.31
C MET A 32 13.68 -2.98 11.41
N ARG A 33 13.77 -2.21 12.51
CA ARG A 33 14.59 -2.54 13.67
C ARG A 33 14.14 -3.85 14.32
N THR A 34 12.83 -4.07 14.40
CA THR A 34 12.26 -5.30 14.94
C THR A 34 12.65 -6.50 14.09
N LEU A 35 12.49 -6.42 12.77
CA LEU A 35 12.89 -7.50 11.85
C LEU A 35 14.39 -7.81 11.94
N ARG A 36 15.24 -6.79 11.86
CA ARG A 36 16.71 -6.94 11.86
C ARG A 36 17.25 -7.55 13.16
N LYS A 37 16.62 -7.29 14.31
CA LYS A 37 17.04 -7.83 15.62
C LYS A 37 16.67 -9.31 15.85
N ARG A 38 15.81 -9.90 15.02
CA ARG A 38 15.42 -11.30 15.18
C ARG A 38 16.57 -12.23 14.80
N LYS A 39 16.71 -13.35 15.52
CA LYS A 39 17.71 -14.38 15.20
C LYS A 39 17.57 -14.97 13.79
N ASP A 40 16.37 -14.95 13.23
CA ASP A 40 16.08 -15.46 11.89
C ASP A 40 16.58 -14.50 10.78
N SER A 41 17.04 -13.28 11.10
CA SER A 41 17.31 -12.21 10.12
C SER A 41 18.67 -12.29 9.41
N ALA A 42 19.63 -13.06 9.95
CA ALA A 42 21.04 -12.96 9.60
C ALA A 42 21.32 -13.06 8.09
N GLN A 43 20.58 -13.91 7.38
CA GLN A 43 20.75 -14.17 5.94
C GLN A 43 20.14 -13.08 5.04
N PHE A 44 19.47 -12.09 5.63
CA PHE A 44 18.73 -11.04 4.93
C PHE A 44 19.22 -9.64 5.26
N LEU A 45 20.29 -9.50 6.06
CA LEU A 45 20.78 -8.20 6.51
C LEU A 45 21.56 -7.44 5.45
N GLU A 46 22.16 -8.16 4.50
CA GLU A 46 23.00 -7.63 3.42
C GLU A 46 22.67 -8.32 2.09
N PRO A 47 23.03 -7.72 0.94
CA PRO A 47 22.87 -8.33 -0.37
C PRO A 47 23.55 -9.71 -0.46
N VAL A 48 22.95 -10.64 -1.22
CA VAL A 48 23.53 -11.97 -1.47
C VAL A 48 24.80 -11.83 -2.31
N ASP A 49 25.96 -12.13 -1.72
CA ASP A 49 27.22 -12.24 -2.43
C ASP A 49 27.31 -13.58 -3.18
N CYS A 50 26.87 -13.56 -4.44
CA CYS A 50 26.80 -14.74 -5.28
C CYS A 50 28.19 -15.36 -5.56
N VAL A 51 29.26 -14.57 -5.50
CA VAL A 51 30.63 -15.03 -5.76
C VAL A 51 31.17 -15.72 -4.51
N GLN A 52 31.11 -15.05 -3.36
CA GLN A 52 31.59 -15.58 -2.10
C GLN A 52 30.82 -16.84 -1.68
N MET A 53 29.50 -16.85 -1.92
CA MET A 53 28.62 -17.99 -1.58
C MET A 53 28.59 -19.08 -2.65
N LYS A 54 29.31 -18.92 -3.77
CA LYS A 54 29.35 -19.86 -4.91
C LYS A 54 27.94 -20.19 -5.44
N LEU A 55 27.13 -19.16 -5.65
CA LEU A 55 25.76 -19.26 -6.17
C LEU A 55 25.66 -18.70 -7.60
N PRO A 56 26.27 -19.36 -8.61
CA PRO A 56 26.33 -18.83 -9.99
C PRO A 56 24.94 -18.70 -10.65
N ASN A 57 23.95 -19.45 -10.17
CA ASN A 57 22.59 -19.44 -10.69
C ASN A 57 21.69 -18.41 -10.01
N TYR A 58 22.12 -17.79 -8.90
CA TYR A 58 21.28 -16.83 -8.18
C TYR A 58 20.87 -15.63 -9.04
N PRO A 59 21.77 -14.95 -9.80
CA PRO A 59 21.37 -13.87 -10.70
C PRO A 59 20.48 -14.33 -11.88
N GLN A 60 20.52 -15.63 -12.20
CA GLN A 60 19.69 -16.20 -13.27
C GLN A 60 18.25 -16.46 -12.79
N ILE A 61 18.06 -16.74 -11.50
CA ILE A 61 16.76 -17.01 -10.89
C ILE A 61 16.15 -15.72 -10.32
N ILE A 62 16.95 -14.98 -9.54
CA ILE A 62 16.51 -13.78 -8.82
C ILE A 62 16.77 -12.53 -9.65
N LYS A 63 15.69 -11.97 -10.20
CA LYS A 63 15.73 -10.80 -11.10
C LYS A 63 15.74 -9.46 -10.38
N GLN A 64 15.21 -9.42 -9.15
CA GLN A 64 15.15 -8.22 -8.34
C GLN A 64 15.70 -8.52 -6.95
N PRO A 65 17.04 -8.60 -6.81
CA PRO A 65 17.65 -8.84 -5.50
C PRO A 65 17.26 -7.73 -4.52
N MET A 66 16.99 -8.11 -3.28
CA MET A 66 16.64 -7.19 -2.19
C MET A 66 17.05 -7.79 -0.85
N ASP A 67 17.38 -6.93 0.11
CA ASP A 67 17.79 -7.27 1.46
C ASP A 67 17.35 -6.18 2.45
N LEU A 68 17.25 -6.50 3.74
CA LEU A 68 16.77 -5.58 4.77
C LEU A 68 17.72 -4.39 5.01
N GLY A 69 19.02 -4.51 4.70
CA GLY A 69 19.96 -3.40 4.79
C GLY A 69 19.70 -2.35 3.72
N THR A 70 19.44 -2.80 2.49
CA THR A 70 19.05 -1.93 1.37
C THR A 70 17.72 -1.24 1.64
N VAL A 71 16.70 -1.96 2.11
CA VAL A 71 15.40 -1.35 2.48
C VAL A 71 15.58 -0.29 3.57
N GLU A 72 16.36 -0.58 4.63
CA GLU A 72 16.61 0.38 5.71
C GLU A 72 17.32 1.65 5.19
N ARG A 73 18.32 1.49 4.33
CA ARG A 73 19.04 2.62 3.72
C ARG A 73 18.11 3.49 2.86
N ASN A 74 17.23 2.87 2.07
CA ASN A 74 16.26 3.59 1.25
C ASN A 74 15.27 4.38 2.12
N LEU A 75 14.70 3.74 3.15
CA LEU A 75 13.78 4.40 4.08
C LEU A 75 14.41 5.61 4.76
N LYS A 76 15.66 5.46 5.26
CA LYS A 76 16.39 6.58 5.89
C LYS A 76 16.68 7.71 4.91
N ARG A 77 17.11 7.38 3.69
CA ARG A 77 17.37 8.38 2.64
C ARG A 77 16.12 9.20 2.35
N ASP A 78 14.98 8.55 2.22
CA ASP A 78 13.71 9.21 1.88
C ASP A 78 13.23 10.21 2.94
N THR A 79 13.68 10.11 4.19
CA THR A 79 13.36 11.11 5.23
C THR A 79 13.93 12.51 4.93
N ALA A 80 14.96 12.59 4.08
CA ALA A 80 15.63 13.83 3.71
C ALA A 80 15.30 14.29 2.27
N LEU A 81 14.45 13.55 1.56
CA LEU A 81 14.09 13.85 0.17
C LEU A 81 12.72 14.51 0.07
N ASP A 82 12.58 15.37 -0.94
CA ASP A 82 11.27 15.88 -1.35
C ASP A 82 10.37 14.73 -1.81
N PHE A 83 9.05 14.89 -1.66
CA PHE A 83 8.07 13.82 -1.92
C PHE A 83 8.24 13.17 -3.31
N ALA A 84 8.46 13.98 -4.35
CA ALA A 84 8.64 13.50 -5.72
C ALA A 84 9.93 12.68 -5.95
N GLU A 85 10.89 12.78 -5.04
CA GLU A 85 12.19 12.08 -5.13
C GLU A 85 12.27 10.86 -4.19
N LYS A 86 11.31 10.69 -3.28
CA LYS A 86 11.24 9.53 -2.39
C LYS A 86 11.08 8.24 -3.20
N GLN A 87 11.76 7.19 -2.75
CA GLN A 87 11.51 5.84 -3.24
C GLN A 87 10.23 5.25 -2.64
N TYR A 88 9.95 5.59 -1.38
CA TYR A 88 8.77 5.20 -0.63
C TYR A 88 7.94 6.46 -0.32
N GLN A 89 7.02 6.77 -1.22
CA GLN A 89 5.97 7.77 -1.03
C GLN A 89 4.85 7.22 -0.16
N PHE A 90 4.52 5.93 -0.31
CA PHE A 90 3.44 5.24 0.39
C PHE A 90 3.94 3.97 1.10
N VAL A 91 3.22 3.56 2.15
CA VAL A 91 3.59 2.40 3.00
C VAL A 91 3.73 1.12 2.18
N GLU A 92 2.91 0.97 1.15
CA GLU A 92 2.85 -0.18 0.25
C GLU A 92 4.14 -0.35 -0.58
N GLU A 93 4.84 0.73 -0.93
CA GLU A 93 6.08 0.68 -1.69
C GLU A 93 7.25 0.18 -0.82
N PHE A 94 7.30 0.64 0.43
CA PHE A 94 8.21 0.09 1.43
C PHE A 94 7.89 -1.39 1.69
N ALA A 95 6.60 -1.73 1.87
CA ALA A 95 6.18 -3.10 2.11
C ALA A 95 6.50 -4.02 0.93
N HIS A 96 6.38 -3.52 -0.30
CA HIS A 96 6.77 -4.24 -1.50
C HIS A 96 8.23 -4.71 -1.44
N ASP A 97 9.17 -3.81 -1.14
CA ASP A 97 10.59 -4.16 -1.09
C ASP A 97 10.89 -5.13 0.06
N VAL A 98 10.23 -5.00 1.23
CA VAL A 98 10.36 -5.99 2.31
C VAL A 98 9.83 -7.36 1.86
N ARG A 99 8.69 -7.40 1.18
CA ARG A 99 8.10 -8.65 0.65
C ARG A 99 8.97 -9.28 -0.44
N LEU A 100 9.71 -8.50 -1.24
CA LEU A 100 10.70 -9.01 -2.20
C LEU A 100 11.80 -9.83 -1.53
N VAL A 101 12.24 -9.45 -0.33
CA VAL A 101 13.23 -10.24 0.44
C VAL A 101 12.73 -11.67 0.65
N TRP A 102 11.47 -11.81 1.08
CA TRP A 102 10.86 -13.11 1.34
C TRP A 102 10.57 -13.88 0.05
N LYS A 103 10.06 -13.18 -0.98
CA LYS A 103 9.79 -13.77 -2.30
C LYS A 103 11.05 -14.39 -2.89
N ASN A 104 12.17 -13.66 -2.86
CA ASN A 104 13.44 -14.14 -3.38
C ASN A 104 13.93 -15.37 -2.59
N ALA A 105 13.74 -15.36 -1.27
CA ALA A 105 14.06 -16.51 -0.43
C ALA A 105 13.22 -17.75 -0.79
N PHE A 106 11.90 -17.59 -0.99
CA PHE A 106 11.00 -18.68 -1.37
C PHE A 106 11.26 -19.22 -2.77
N LEU A 107 11.66 -18.36 -3.70
CA LEU A 107 11.94 -18.74 -5.09
C LEU A 107 13.26 -19.50 -5.22
N PHE A 108 14.29 -19.08 -4.46
CA PHE A 108 15.62 -19.69 -4.57
C PHE A 108 15.82 -20.92 -3.69
N ASN A 109 15.18 -20.96 -2.51
CA ASN A 109 15.41 -21.99 -1.51
C ASN A 109 14.26 -23.00 -1.46
N GLN A 110 14.56 -24.27 -1.21
CA GLN A 110 13.55 -25.30 -1.01
C GLN A 110 12.76 -25.07 0.31
N PRO A 111 11.49 -25.49 0.42
CA PRO A 111 10.68 -25.28 1.63
C PRO A 111 11.28 -25.81 2.94
N ASN A 112 12.10 -26.85 2.86
CA ASN A 112 12.77 -27.46 4.01
C ASN A 112 14.08 -26.75 4.40
N HIS A 113 14.58 -25.83 3.57
CA HIS A 113 15.83 -25.10 3.80
C HIS A 113 15.65 -24.05 4.92
N ASP A 114 16.69 -23.82 5.71
CA ASP A 114 16.58 -22.94 6.88
C ASP A 114 16.34 -21.47 6.50
N VAL A 115 16.90 -21.01 5.38
CA VAL A 115 16.62 -19.67 4.83
C VAL A 115 15.14 -19.52 4.48
N PHE A 116 14.52 -20.55 3.90
CA PHE A 116 13.09 -20.53 3.57
C PHE A 116 12.24 -20.43 4.85
N LYS A 117 12.54 -21.26 5.86
CA LYS A 117 11.83 -21.24 7.15
C LYS A 117 12.02 -19.91 7.87
N ALA A 118 13.21 -19.33 7.83
CA ALA A 118 13.50 -18.03 8.41
C ALA A 118 12.71 -16.90 7.73
N ALA A 119 12.69 -16.88 6.39
CA ALA A 119 11.89 -15.94 5.61
C ALA A 119 10.39 -16.05 5.95
N LYS A 120 9.84 -17.26 6.08
CA LYS A 120 8.44 -17.47 6.48
C LYS A 120 8.13 -16.84 7.85
N LYS A 121 8.99 -17.03 8.84
CA LYS A 121 8.80 -16.43 10.18
C LYS A 121 8.87 -14.91 10.15
N LEU A 122 9.83 -14.35 9.41
CA LEU A 122 10.00 -12.90 9.30
C LEU A 122 8.84 -12.27 8.53
N ALA A 123 8.36 -12.91 7.46
CA ALA A 123 7.19 -12.47 6.72
C ALA A 123 5.95 -12.36 7.62
N LEU A 124 5.68 -13.37 8.45
CA LEU A 124 4.54 -13.34 9.38
C LEU A 124 4.66 -12.19 10.40
N VAL A 125 5.85 -11.98 10.97
CA VAL A 125 6.09 -10.87 11.90
C VAL A 125 5.95 -9.52 11.21
N PHE A 126 6.44 -9.41 9.97
CA PHE A 126 6.32 -8.18 9.19
C PHE A 126 4.86 -7.83 8.92
N GLU A 127 4.05 -8.77 8.41
CA GLU A 127 2.65 -8.51 8.11
C GLU A 127 1.82 -8.24 9.37
N GLU A 128 2.17 -8.85 10.51
CA GLU A 128 1.55 -8.52 11.81
C GLU A 128 1.80 -7.06 12.21
N GLN A 129 3.06 -6.61 12.15
CA GLN A 129 3.43 -5.23 12.48
C GLN A 129 2.85 -4.23 11.49
N LEU A 130 2.81 -4.57 10.20
CA LEU A 130 2.24 -3.73 9.16
C LEU A 130 0.71 -3.60 9.32
N ALA A 131 0.02 -4.69 9.70
CA ALA A 131 -1.41 -4.65 10.00
C ALA A 131 -1.70 -3.75 11.22
N ALA A 132 -0.87 -3.79 12.26
CA ALA A 132 -1.01 -2.89 13.41
C ALA A 132 -0.82 -1.42 13.01
N LEU A 133 0.16 -1.11 12.16
CA LEU A 133 0.33 0.23 11.59
C LEU A 133 -0.92 0.67 10.81
N HIS A 134 -1.45 -0.19 9.93
CA HIS A 134 -2.67 0.13 9.18
C HIS A 134 -3.88 0.38 10.10
N GLU A 135 -4.04 -0.40 11.17
CA GLU A 135 -5.12 -0.18 12.14
C GLU A 135 -5.00 1.19 12.82
N GLU A 136 -3.79 1.62 13.16
CA GLU A 136 -3.54 2.95 13.72
C GLU A 136 -3.85 4.05 12.70
N LEU A 137 -3.37 3.91 11.47
CA LEU A 137 -3.61 4.89 10.40
C LEU A 137 -5.11 5.01 10.04
N ASP A 138 -5.84 3.90 10.13
CA ASP A 138 -7.29 3.85 9.95
C ASP A 138 -8.05 4.58 11.05
N LYS A 139 -7.61 4.49 12.31
CA LYS A 139 -8.22 5.22 13.44
C LYS A 139 -8.01 6.73 13.32
N GLU A 140 -6.87 7.13 12.78
CA GLU A 140 -6.52 8.53 12.52
C GLU A 140 -7.06 9.04 11.17
N GLY A 141 -7.67 8.18 10.36
CA GLY A 141 -8.20 8.52 9.04
C GLY A 141 -9.68 8.92 9.08
N PRO A 142 -10.19 9.63 8.04
CA PRO A 142 -11.62 9.84 7.91
C PRO A 142 -12.34 8.48 7.80
N PRO A 143 -13.60 8.37 8.30
CA PRO A 143 -14.37 7.14 8.16
C PRO A 143 -14.51 6.75 6.68
N CYS A 144 -14.00 5.57 6.33
CA CYS A 144 -14.05 5.02 4.97
C CYS A 144 -15.08 3.88 4.92
N PRO A 145 -16.04 3.89 3.96
CA PRO A 145 -16.99 2.79 3.77
C PRO A 145 -16.30 1.43 3.61
N LYS A 146 -16.92 0.36 4.13
CA LYS A 146 -16.37 -1.01 4.03
C LYS A 146 -16.05 -1.42 2.59
N PHE A 147 -16.92 -1.06 1.64
CA PHE A 147 -16.70 -1.35 0.22
C PHE A 147 -15.37 -0.75 -0.31
N ALA A 148 -15.13 0.54 -0.04
CA ALA A 148 -13.88 1.20 -0.43
C ALA A 148 -12.65 0.57 0.27
N ARG A 149 -12.79 0.14 1.52
CA ARG A 149 -11.75 -0.62 2.22
C ARG A 149 -11.45 -1.96 1.55
N CYS A 150 -12.46 -2.66 1.02
CA CYS A 150 -12.25 -3.88 0.23
C CYS A 150 -11.47 -3.60 -1.05
N GLN A 151 -11.78 -2.50 -1.76
CA GLN A 151 -11.04 -2.09 -2.96
C GLN A 151 -9.56 -1.81 -2.66
N ILE A 152 -9.27 -1.10 -1.56
CA ILE A 152 -7.89 -0.83 -1.12
C ILE A 152 -7.17 -2.12 -0.74
N LEU A 153 -7.83 -3.01 0.01
CA LEU A 153 -7.25 -4.30 0.37
C LEU A 153 -6.95 -5.15 -0.87
N LEU A 154 -7.86 -5.21 -1.84
CA LEU A 154 -7.65 -5.92 -3.10
C LEU A 154 -6.50 -5.32 -3.90
N SER A 155 -6.41 -3.99 -3.96
CA SER A 155 -5.31 -3.28 -4.62
C SER A 155 -3.95 -3.64 -3.99
N ASP A 156 -3.82 -3.63 -2.65
CA ASP A 156 -2.58 -4.09 -1.99
C ASP A 156 -2.31 -5.57 -2.23
N MET A 157 -3.33 -6.44 -2.22
CA MET A 157 -3.13 -7.86 -2.54
C MET A 157 -2.60 -8.04 -3.96
N CYS A 158 -3.19 -7.35 -4.95
CA CYS A 158 -2.69 -7.30 -6.32
C CYS A 158 -1.31 -6.62 -6.42
N GLY A 159 -0.98 -5.72 -5.48
CA GLY A 159 0.30 -5.07 -5.29
C GLY A 159 1.34 -5.89 -4.50
N ASN A 160 0.98 -7.04 -3.94
CA ASN A 160 1.91 -7.82 -3.15
C ASN A 160 2.75 -8.70 -4.09
N CYS A 161 4.08 -8.56 -4.12
CA CYS A 161 4.92 -9.36 -5.03
C CYS A 161 4.77 -10.88 -4.85
N LEU A 162 4.37 -11.34 -3.67
CA LEU A 162 4.08 -12.75 -3.38
C LEU A 162 2.80 -13.25 -4.04
N SER A 163 1.87 -12.34 -4.40
CA SER A 163 0.60 -12.72 -5.00
C SER A 163 0.66 -12.98 -6.51
N GLU A 164 1.81 -12.76 -7.17
CA GLU A 164 1.94 -12.78 -8.63
C GLU A 164 1.31 -14.03 -9.28
N TRP A 165 1.55 -15.21 -8.71
CA TRP A 165 1.04 -16.51 -9.19
C TRP A 165 -0.46 -16.76 -8.94
N PHE A 166 -1.15 -15.83 -8.29
CA PHE A 166 -2.58 -15.93 -7.94
C PHE A 166 -3.40 -14.81 -8.57
N ARG A 167 -2.76 -13.94 -9.36
CA ARG A 167 -3.42 -12.78 -9.98
C ARG A 167 -4.18 -13.14 -11.24
N ARG A 168 -3.72 -14.15 -11.97
CA ARG A 168 -4.18 -14.46 -13.33
C ARG A 168 -4.76 -15.85 -13.40
N ASP A 169 -5.44 -16.11 -14.51
CA ASP A 169 -6.10 -17.35 -14.85
C ASP A 169 -5.14 -18.48 -15.25
N ASP A 170 -3.94 -18.51 -14.64
CA ASP A 170 -2.91 -19.53 -14.85
C ASP A 170 -3.45 -20.94 -14.58
N TRP A 171 -4.46 -21.06 -13.72
CA TRP A 171 -5.15 -22.32 -13.44
C TRP A 171 -5.88 -22.89 -14.68
N LYS A 172 -6.27 -22.05 -15.66
CA LYS A 172 -6.94 -22.51 -16.89
C LYS A 172 -6.08 -23.44 -17.73
N GLN A 173 -4.75 -23.37 -17.60
CA GLN A 173 -3.84 -24.27 -18.32
C GLN A 173 -4.04 -25.75 -17.94
N PHE A 174 -4.60 -26.01 -16.76
CA PHE A 174 -4.89 -27.35 -16.24
C PHE A 174 -6.32 -27.83 -16.57
N GLY A 175 -7.15 -26.98 -17.19
CA GLY A 175 -8.50 -27.33 -17.63
C GLY A 175 -9.41 -27.87 -16.52
N GLU A 176 -10.17 -28.90 -16.83
CA GLU A 176 -11.13 -29.54 -15.92
C GLU A 176 -10.44 -30.27 -14.75
N GLU A 177 -9.18 -30.69 -14.93
CA GLU A 177 -8.40 -31.37 -13.90
C GLU A 177 -8.26 -30.50 -12.65
N TYR A 178 -8.01 -29.20 -12.81
CA TYR A 178 -7.93 -28.26 -11.70
C TYR A 178 -9.23 -28.16 -10.92
N ARG A 179 -10.38 -28.10 -11.61
CA ARG A 179 -11.71 -27.99 -10.99
C ARG A 179 -12.05 -29.19 -10.12
N THR A 180 -11.61 -30.38 -10.53
CA THR A 180 -11.85 -31.62 -9.77
C THR A 180 -10.92 -31.78 -8.57
N MET A 181 -9.74 -31.13 -8.58
CA MET A 181 -8.78 -31.20 -7.48
C MET A 181 -9.04 -30.17 -6.36
N ILE A 182 -9.64 -29.03 -6.66
CA ILE A 182 -9.99 -28.03 -5.66
C ILE A 182 -11.28 -28.42 -4.93
N LYS A 183 -11.33 -28.28 -3.60
CA LYS A 183 -12.51 -28.71 -2.83
C LYS A 183 -13.77 -27.89 -3.12
N SER A 184 -13.58 -26.64 -3.52
CA SER A 184 -14.69 -25.72 -3.83
C SER A 184 -15.40 -26.06 -5.15
N GLY A 185 -14.73 -26.76 -6.08
CA GLY A 185 -15.16 -26.86 -7.48
C GLY A 185 -15.20 -25.53 -8.24
N GLN A 186 -14.84 -24.42 -7.60
CA GLN A 186 -14.93 -23.06 -8.14
C GLN A 186 -13.54 -22.43 -8.22
N PRO A 187 -12.91 -22.40 -9.41
CA PRO A 187 -11.67 -21.66 -9.61
C PRO A 187 -11.85 -20.18 -9.35
N MET A 188 -10.80 -19.55 -8.83
CA MET A 188 -10.78 -18.12 -8.51
C MET A 188 -9.35 -17.60 -8.54
N ASP A 189 -9.18 -16.36 -9.01
CA ASP A 189 -7.94 -15.61 -9.02
C ASP A 189 -8.23 -14.13 -8.67
N LEU A 190 -7.21 -13.36 -8.28
CA LEU A 190 -7.43 -11.99 -7.81
C LEU A 190 -8.01 -11.07 -8.90
N PHE A 191 -7.74 -11.32 -10.18
CA PHE A 191 -8.32 -10.50 -11.25
C PHE A 191 -9.80 -10.83 -11.48
N ALA A 192 -10.22 -12.08 -11.29
CA ALA A 192 -11.63 -12.43 -11.24
C ALA A 192 -12.34 -11.77 -10.05
N VAL A 193 -11.71 -11.72 -8.86
CA VAL A 193 -12.24 -10.97 -7.71
C VAL A 193 -12.34 -9.47 -8.02
N GLN A 194 -11.34 -8.90 -8.69
CA GLN A 194 -11.33 -7.49 -9.10
C GLN A 194 -12.46 -7.18 -10.08
N ALA A 195 -12.58 -7.97 -11.15
CA ALA A 195 -13.64 -7.80 -12.14
C ALA A 195 -15.03 -7.87 -11.49
N TRP A 196 -15.23 -8.86 -10.61
CA TRP A 196 -16.47 -8.97 -9.85
C TRP A 196 -16.71 -7.76 -8.94
N LEU A 197 -15.68 -7.24 -8.26
CA LEU A 197 -15.81 -6.09 -7.35
C LEU A 197 -16.09 -4.78 -8.11
N ASP A 198 -15.53 -4.61 -9.31
CA ASP A 198 -15.72 -3.43 -10.17
C ASP A 198 -17.15 -3.33 -10.73
N GLU A 199 -17.85 -4.45 -10.85
CA GLU A 199 -19.27 -4.50 -11.28
C GLU A 199 -20.24 -4.13 -10.14
N GLN A 200 -19.78 -4.02 -8.91
CA GLN A 200 -20.63 -3.74 -7.75
C GLN A 200 -21.00 -2.26 -7.65
N PRO A 201 -22.21 -1.93 -7.17
CA PRO A 201 -22.60 -0.53 -6.98
C PRO A 201 -21.75 0.13 -5.89
N LYS A 202 -21.47 1.44 -6.03
CA LYS A 202 -20.59 2.18 -5.09
C LYS A 202 -21.15 2.25 -3.65
N ASP A 203 -22.46 2.13 -3.50
CA ASP A 203 -23.19 2.07 -2.23
C ASP A 203 -23.46 0.62 -1.77
N ALA A 204 -22.74 -0.34 -2.33
CA ALA A 204 -22.81 -1.75 -1.99
C ALA A 204 -22.84 -2.01 -0.48
N GLY A 205 -23.84 -2.78 -0.06
CA GLY A 205 -24.07 -3.14 1.34
C GLY A 205 -23.21 -4.29 1.85
N GLU A 206 -23.50 -4.74 3.08
CA GLU A 206 -22.78 -5.81 3.78
C GLU A 206 -22.71 -7.14 3.00
N GLN A 207 -23.68 -7.42 2.13
CA GLN A 207 -23.67 -8.64 1.32
C GLN A 207 -22.47 -8.68 0.35
N VAL A 208 -22.16 -7.56 -0.30
CA VAL A 208 -21.00 -7.45 -1.20
C VAL A 208 -19.69 -7.61 -0.42
N VAL A 209 -19.63 -7.06 0.80
CA VAL A 209 -18.45 -7.20 1.67
C VAL A 209 -18.21 -8.68 2.05
N ARG A 210 -19.28 -9.45 2.31
CA ARG A 210 -19.17 -10.90 2.58
C ARG A 210 -18.76 -11.69 1.34
N GLU A 211 -19.36 -11.41 0.20
CA GLU A 211 -19.03 -12.10 -1.05
C GLU A 211 -17.58 -11.83 -1.47
N PHE A 212 -17.10 -10.58 -1.32
CA PHE A 212 -15.68 -10.26 -1.50
C PHE A 212 -14.77 -11.12 -0.62
N TYR A 213 -15.16 -11.33 0.64
CA TYR A 213 -14.41 -12.17 1.57
C TYR A 213 -14.38 -13.64 1.13
N ASP A 214 -15.53 -14.19 0.75
CA ASP A 214 -15.64 -15.58 0.33
C ASP A 214 -14.86 -15.84 -0.97
N LEU A 215 -15.01 -14.97 -1.97
CA LEU A 215 -14.28 -15.07 -3.25
C LEU A 215 -12.77 -14.95 -3.05
N THR A 216 -12.31 -14.01 -2.22
CA THR A 216 -10.87 -13.84 -1.95
C THR A 216 -10.31 -15.08 -1.24
N ARG A 217 -11.05 -15.69 -0.30
CA ARG A 217 -10.62 -16.92 0.37
C ARG A 217 -10.50 -18.10 -0.60
N LEU A 218 -11.36 -18.18 -1.61
CA LEU A 218 -11.26 -19.22 -2.63
C LEU A 218 -9.91 -19.18 -3.36
N VAL A 219 -9.38 -18.00 -3.67
CA VAL A 219 -8.06 -17.85 -4.31
C VAL A 219 -6.99 -18.64 -3.54
N TRP A 220 -6.94 -18.45 -2.22
CA TRP A 220 -5.93 -19.05 -1.37
C TRP A 220 -6.21 -20.53 -1.09
N SER A 221 -7.46 -20.90 -0.80
CA SER A 221 -7.81 -22.29 -0.51
C SER A 221 -7.61 -23.19 -1.72
N ASN A 222 -8.00 -22.72 -2.91
CA ASN A 222 -7.83 -23.47 -4.15
C ASN A 222 -6.34 -23.71 -4.45
N ALA A 223 -5.49 -22.70 -4.23
CA ALA A 223 -4.06 -22.85 -4.38
C ALA A 223 -3.46 -23.89 -3.40
N ILE A 224 -3.92 -23.90 -2.15
CA ILE A 224 -3.46 -24.86 -1.14
C ILE A 224 -3.94 -26.27 -1.47
N ASP A 225 -5.20 -26.42 -1.90
CA ASP A 225 -5.79 -27.72 -2.26
C ASP A 225 -5.04 -28.34 -3.44
N PHE A 226 -4.80 -27.58 -4.51
CA PHE A 226 -4.13 -28.07 -5.71
C PHE A 226 -2.63 -28.32 -5.50
N ASN A 227 -1.92 -27.41 -4.83
CA ASN A 227 -0.45 -27.49 -4.71
C ASN A 227 0.05 -28.16 -3.42
N GLN A 228 -0.85 -28.53 -2.50
CA GLN A 228 -0.55 -28.98 -1.14
C GLN A 228 0.04 -27.88 -0.24
N ALA A 229 -0.32 -27.91 1.05
CA ALA A 229 0.05 -26.86 2.01
C ALA A 229 1.56 -26.73 2.29
N ASN A 230 2.34 -27.78 2.08
CA ASN A 230 3.78 -27.83 2.33
C ASN A 230 4.64 -27.44 1.11
N SER A 231 4.03 -27.23 -0.06
CA SER A 231 4.75 -26.71 -1.22
C SER A 231 5.11 -25.23 -1.02
N TRP A 232 5.99 -24.71 -1.88
CA TRP A 232 6.33 -23.29 -1.86
C TRP A 232 5.11 -22.42 -2.21
N ILE A 233 4.29 -22.81 -3.19
CA ILE A 233 3.03 -22.12 -3.53
C ILE A 233 2.03 -22.20 -2.38
N GLY A 234 1.82 -23.38 -1.80
CA GLY A 234 0.91 -23.57 -0.67
C GLY A 234 1.34 -22.76 0.56
N THR A 235 2.65 -22.66 0.81
CA THR A 235 3.18 -21.80 1.88
C THR A 235 2.90 -20.33 1.62
N ILE A 236 3.11 -19.85 0.39
CA ILE A 236 2.83 -18.45 0.03
C ILE A 236 1.33 -18.16 0.14
N ALA A 237 0.47 -19.03 -0.40
CA ALA A 237 -0.98 -18.90 -0.29
C ALA A 237 -1.44 -18.84 1.17
N HIS A 238 -0.84 -19.65 2.06
CA HIS A 238 -1.12 -19.59 3.48
C HIS A 238 -0.69 -18.26 4.12
N VAL A 239 0.50 -17.73 3.81
CA VAL A 239 0.95 -16.41 4.30
C VAL A 239 0.02 -15.29 3.82
N LEU A 240 -0.37 -15.32 2.55
CA LEU A 240 -1.30 -14.33 1.97
C LEU A 240 -2.70 -14.43 2.59
N SER A 241 -3.21 -15.65 2.77
CA SER A 241 -4.49 -15.90 3.45
C SER A 241 -4.48 -15.37 4.88
N GLU A 242 -3.45 -15.69 5.66
CA GLU A 242 -3.28 -15.20 7.03
C GLU A 242 -3.22 -13.66 7.10
N ASN A 243 -2.55 -13.02 6.14
CA ASN A 243 -2.53 -11.56 6.04
C ASN A 243 -3.92 -11.00 5.69
N PHE A 244 -4.58 -11.57 4.69
CA PHE A 244 -5.94 -11.20 4.29
C PHE A 244 -6.91 -11.27 5.47
N GLU A 245 -6.90 -12.35 6.25
CA GLU A 245 -7.75 -12.52 7.42
C GLU A 245 -7.51 -11.42 8.47
N ARG A 246 -6.26 -11.03 8.71
CA ARG A 246 -5.94 -9.94 9.66
C ARG A 246 -6.48 -8.61 9.16
N ARG A 247 -6.23 -8.26 7.89
CA ARG A 247 -6.66 -6.98 7.33
C ARG A 247 -8.18 -6.91 7.16
N PHE A 248 -8.82 -7.99 6.74
CA PHE A 248 -10.28 -8.04 6.58
C PHE A 248 -11.01 -7.89 7.92
N LYS A 249 -10.46 -8.42 9.03
CA LYS A 249 -11.02 -8.18 10.37
C LYS A 249 -11.07 -6.70 10.76
N LEU A 250 -10.15 -5.87 10.23
CA LEU A 250 -10.19 -4.42 10.44
C LEU A 250 -11.34 -3.78 9.65
N ILE A 251 -11.62 -4.28 8.44
CA ILE A 251 -12.76 -3.85 7.61
C ILE A 251 -14.08 -4.23 8.28
N ASP A 252 -14.20 -5.46 8.75
CA ASP A 252 -15.44 -5.96 9.36
C ASP A 252 -15.82 -5.17 10.63
N LYS A 253 -14.81 -4.79 11.42
CA LYS A 253 -14.95 -3.96 12.62
C LYS A 253 -15.01 -2.46 12.36
N ALA A 254 -14.83 -2.01 11.12
CA ALA A 254 -14.77 -0.59 10.81
C ALA A 254 -16.11 0.09 11.16
N PRO A 255 -16.08 1.27 11.81
CA PRO A 255 -17.30 2.00 12.13
C PRO A 255 -18.00 2.42 10.83
N ARG A 256 -19.33 2.38 10.84
CA ARG A 256 -20.10 2.91 9.72
C ARG A 256 -19.84 4.42 9.64
N PRO A 257 -19.46 4.97 8.47
CA PRO A 257 -19.38 6.40 8.30
C PRO A 257 -20.72 7.05 8.70
N PRO A 258 -20.71 8.20 9.39
CA PRO A 258 -21.94 8.94 9.61
C PRO A 258 -22.59 9.24 8.26
N SER A 259 -23.93 9.27 8.20
CA SER A 259 -24.64 9.71 7.00
C SER A 259 -24.38 11.21 6.82
N VAL A 260 -23.30 11.56 6.11
CA VAL A 260 -23.01 12.94 5.75
C VAL A 260 -23.96 13.26 4.60
N GLN A 261 -24.98 14.09 4.85
CA GLN A 261 -25.64 14.76 3.73
C GLN A 261 -24.56 15.54 2.98
N PRO A 262 -24.55 15.51 1.63
CA PRO A 262 -23.61 16.30 0.86
C PRO A 262 -23.60 17.71 1.45
N ILE A 263 -22.43 18.17 1.90
CA ILE A 263 -22.31 19.55 2.36
C ILE A 263 -22.65 20.40 1.15
N GLU A 264 -23.79 21.10 1.20
CA GLU A 264 -24.20 21.95 0.09
C GLU A 264 -23.06 22.92 -0.22
N GLU A 265 -22.57 22.85 -1.46
CA GLU A 265 -21.51 23.74 -1.92
C GLU A 265 -22.04 25.17 -1.82
N ARG A 266 -21.37 25.99 -0.99
CA ARG A 266 -21.75 27.39 -0.85
C ARG A 266 -21.56 28.08 -2.19
N ALA A 267 -22.57 28.79 -2.67
CA ALA A 267 -22.46 29.57 -3.91
C ALA A 267 -21.24 30.50 -3.84
N GLY A 268 -20.33 30.39 -4.83
CA GLY A 268 -19.09 31.18 -4.90
C GLY A 268 -17.90 30.60 -4.11
N TRP A 269 -18.03 29.43 -3.49
CA TRP A 269 -16.92 28.69 -2.88
C TRP A 269 -16.38 27.60 -3.82
N PRO A 270 -15.13 27.16 -3.63
CA PRO A 270 -14.54 26.08 -4.40
C PRO A 270 -15.29 24.76 -4.23
N THR A 271 -15.54 24.06 -5.33
CA THR A 271 -16.19 22.74 -5.34
C THR A 271 -15.30 21.67 -4.70
N PHE A 272 -15.88 20.53 -4.32
CA PHE A 272 -15.09 19.40 -3.81
C PHE A 272 -14.00 18.97 -4.81
N GLU A 273 -14.34 18.90 -6.09
CA GLU A 273 -13.42 18.53 -7.17
C GLU A 273 -12.27 19.54 -7.30
N GLN A 274 -12.56 20.85 -7.20
CA GLN A 274 -11.53 21.89 -7.22
C GLN A 274 -10.59 21.74 -6.00
N LYS A 275 -11.13 21.52 -4.81
CA LYS A 275 -10.33 21.31 -3.59
C LYS A 275 -9.44 20.07 -3.70
N GLN A 276 -9.97 18.98 -4.24
CA GLN A 276 -9.22 17.74 -4.50
C GLN A 276 -8.06 17.98 -5.47
N GLN A 277 -8.32 18.71 -6.57
CA GLN A 277 -7.28 19.08 -7.53
C GLN A 277 -6.20 19.98 -6.92
N LEU A 278 -6.58 20.94 -6.05
CA LEU A 278 -5.62 21.77 -5.34
C LEU A 278 -4.77 20.94 -4.37
N PHE A 279 -5.39 20.00 -3.64
CA PHE A 279 -4.70 19.08 -2.73
C PHE A 279 -3.64 18.25 -3.47
N GLN A 280 -4.01 17.59 -4.58
CA GLN A 280 -3.10 16.80 -5.40
C GLN A 280 -1.92 17.62 -5.94
N HIS A 281 -2.15 18.90 -6.26
CA HIS A 281 -1.05 19.78 -6.64
C HIS A 281 -0.14 20.12 -5.45
N CYS A 282 -0.73 20.37 -4.27
CA CYS A 282 0.02 20.70 -3.06
C CYS A 282 0.89 19.54 -2.57
N THR A 283 0.47 18.28 -2.75
CA THR A 283 1.29 17.10 -2.40
C THR A 283 2.54 16.95 -3.26
N GLY A 284 2.58 17.57 -4.45
CA GLY A 284 3.74 17.60 -5.34
C GLY A 284 4.72 18.76 -5.10
N LEU A 285 4.47 19.64 -4.12
CA LEU A 285 5.33 20.79 -3.85
C LEU A 285 6.62 20.38 -3.12
N SER A 286 7.73 21.04 -3.44
CA SER A 286 8.96 20.95 -2.63
C SER A 286 8.75 21.59 -1.25
N LEU A 287 9.58 21.23 -0.27
CA LEU A 287 9.47 21.79 1.09
C LEU A 287 9.49 23.33 1.11
N ARG A 288 10.34 23.95 0.27
CA ARG A 288 10.43 25.41 0.16
C ARG A 288 9.14 26.03 -0.38
N GLU A 289 8.54 25.39 -1.37
CA GLU A 289 7.31 25.86 -2.00
C GLU A 289 6.11 25.68 -1.07
N ALA A 290 6.00 24.53 -0.41
CA ALA A 290 5.00 24.28 0.62
C ALA A 290 5.12 25.31 1.75
N SER A 291 6.34 25.68 2.16
CA SER A 291 6.58 26.70 3.18
C SER A 291 6.14 28.10 2.74
N LEU A 292 6.42 28.49 1.50
CA LEU A 292 5.97 29.77 0.93
C LEU A 292 4.44 29.82 0.81
N LEU A 293 3.84 28.73 0.34
CA LEU A 293 2.39 28.59 0.23
C LEU A 293 1.72 28.71 1.61
N ALA A 294 2.24 27.98 2.62
CA ALA A 294 1.75 28.05 3.98
C ALA A 294 1.90 29.45 4.59
N GLN A 295 3.00 30.15 4.31
CA GLN A 295 3.20 31.54 4.76
C GLN A 295 2.15 32.50 4.16
N GLU A 296 1.83 32.33 2.87
CA GLU A 296 0.85 33.17 2.19
C GLU A 296 -0.58 32.84 2.63
N VAL A 297 -0.89 31.56 2.86
CA VAL A 297 -2.15 31.14 3.50
C VAL A 297 -2.26 31.72 4.91
N ARG A 298 -1.20 31.66 5.72
CA ARG A 298 -1.19 32.25 7.07
C ARG A 298 -1.50 33.74 7.04
N LYS A 299 -1.02 34.44 6.01
CA LYS A 299 -1.20 35.89 5.86
C LYS A 299 -2.62 36.25 5.42
N ARG A 300 -3.24 35.44 4.56
CA ARG A 300 -4.57 35.70 3.97
C ARG A 300 -5.70 35.06 4.76
N CYS A 301 -5.53 33.80 5.15
CA CYS A 301 -6.51 32.96 5.82
C CYS A 301 -5.87 32.24 7.03
N PRO A 302 -5.55 32.96 8.13
CA PRO A 302 -4.93 32.35 9.31
C PRO A 302 -5.79 31.27 9.97
N ALA A 303 -7.12 31.32 9.78
CA ALA A 303 -8.05 30.31 10.28
C ALA A 303 -7.85 28.92 9.65
N ALA A 304 -7.23 28.85 8.47
CA ALA A 304 -6.90 27.61 7.79
C ALA A 304 -5.60 26.96 8.27
N ILE A 305 -4.81 27.62 9.14
CA ILE A 305 -3.56 27.08 9.67
C ILE A 305 -3.81 26.41 11.02
N SER A 306 -3.35 25.16 11.15
CA SER A 306 -3.31 24.44 12.42
C SER A 306 -1.91 23.93 12.73
N SER A 307 -1.48 24.03 13.99
CA SER A 307 -0.21 23.44 14.46
C SER A 307 -0.39 21.93 14.63
N ILE A 308 0.50 21.14 14.05
CA ILE A 308 0.45 19.67 14.11
C ILE A 308 1.21 19.16 15.34
N ASP A 309 2.26 19.85 15.77
CA ASP A 309 3.08 19.47 16.92
C ASP A 309 3.00 20.47 18.08
N LYS A 310 3.49 20.03 19.24
CA LYS A 310 3.54 20.84 20.48
C LYS A 310 4.58 21.96 20.40
N ASP A 311 5.60 21.77 19.57
CA ASP A 311 6.73 22.69 19.40
C ASP A 311 6.47 23.77 18.31
N ARG A 312 5.34 23.66 17.59
CA ARG A 312 4.89 24.54 16.49
C ARG A 312 5.86 24.62 15.30
N GLU A 313 6.65 23.57 15.08
CA GLU A 313 7.57 23.53 13.93
C GLU A 313 6.86 23.03 12.66
N ARG A 314 5.76 22.27 12.79
CA ARG A 314 4.97 21.78 11.67
C ARG A 314 3.55 22.31 11.68
N GLU A 315 3.15 22.87 10.54
CA GLU A 315 1.81 23.42 10.32
C GLU A 315 1.09 22.65 9.22
N SER A 316 -0.21 22.43 9.38
CA SER A 316 -1.12 21.94 8.35
C SER A 316 -2.01 23.06 7.84
N VAL A 317 -2.25 23.06 6.54
CA VAL A 317 -3.28 23.89 5.90
C VAL A 317 -4.56 23.07 5.76
N ASP A 318 -5.61 23.49 6.42
CA ASP A 318 -6.96 22.94 6.32
C ASP A 318 -7.68 23.58 5.12
N LEU A 319 -7.74 22.84 4.00
CA LEU A 319 -8.33 23.32 2.75
C LEU A 319 -9.83 23.67 2.89
N ASP A 320 -10.54 23.09 3.86
CA ASP A 320 -11.96 23.37 4.07
C ASP A 320 -12.21 24.71 4.77
N LYS A 321 -11.17 25.28 5.38
CA LYS A 321 -11.22 26.61 6.03
C LYS A 321 -10.68 27.73 5.15
N LEU A 322 -10.14 27.42 3.97
CA LEU A 322 -9.70 28.44 3.03
C LEU A 322 -10.88 29.24 2.49
N ASP A 323 -10.84 30.56 2.61
CA ASP A 323 -11.77 31.42 1.89
C ASP A 323 -11.55 31.36 0.36
N SER A 324 -12.59 31.73 -0.39
CA SER A 324 -12.61 31.63 -1.86
C SER A 324 -11.51 32.45 -2.55
N GLU A 325 -11.14 33.60 -1.98
CA GLU A 325 -10.09 34.47 -2.51
C GLU A 325 -8.70 33.84 -2.34
N THR A 326 -8.43 33.30 -1.15
CA THR A 326 -7.18 32.57 -0.85
C THR A 326 -7.08 31.30 -1.68
N PHE A 327 -8.18 30.56 -1.85
CA PHE A 327 -8.22 29.37 -2.70
C PHE A 327 -7.88 29.71 -4.15
N THR A 328 -8.53 30.72 -4.73
CA THR A 328 -8.31 31.14 -6.11
C THR A 328 -6.88 31.63 -6.31
N TYR A 329 -6.31 32.30 -5.31
CA TYR A 329 -4.92 32.71 -5.31
C TYR A 329 -3.95 31.49 -5.31
N MET A 330 -4.22 30.49 -4.47
CA MET A 330 -3.44 29.25 -4.45
C MET A 330 -3.53 28.47 -5.76
N ASP A 331 -4.72 28.42 -6.36
CA ASP A 331 -4.97 27.75 -7.64
C ASP A 331 -4.34 28.52 -8.83
N ALA A 332 -4.33 29.85 -8.77
CA ALA A 332 -3.64 30.68 -9.75
C ALA A 332 -2.11 30.54 -9.70
N LEU A 333 -1.53 30.41 -8.49
CA LEU A 333 -0.11 30.09 -8.31
C LEU A 333 0.26 28.74 -8.92
N ARG A 334 -0.62 27.74 -8.81
CA ARG A 334 -0.51 26.48 -9.53
C ARG A 334 -0.44 26.71 -11.05
N LEU A 335 -1.39 27.45 -11.62
CA LEU A 335 -1.47 27.67 -13.07
C LEU A 335 -0.27 28.42 -13.65
N GLN A 336 0.28 29.40 -12.92
CA GLN A 336 1.50 30.10 -13.33
C GLN A 336 2.73 29.18 -13.39
N LYS A 337 2.77 28.10 -12.60
CA LYS A 337 3.86 27.14 -12.59
C LYS A 337 3.75 26.14 -13.74
N VAL A 338 2.55 25.63 -14.03
CA VAL A 338 2.28 24.78 -15.21
C VAL A 338 2.69 25.51 -16.49
N ALA A 339 2.34 26.80 -16.60
CA ALA A 339 2.71 27.63 -17.74
C ALA A 339 4.23 27.88 -17.88
N ARG A 340 5.02 27.76 -16.80
CA ARG A 340 6.48 27.91 -16.80
C ARG A 340 7.23 26.59 -17.02
N GLN A 341 6.54 25.45 -16.92
CA GLN A 341 7.11 24.11 -17.09
C GLN A 341 6.69 23.44 -18.42
N SER A 342 5.76 24.03 -19.17
CA SER A 342 5.48 23.64 -20.55
C SER A 342 6.64 24.06 -21.48
N PRO A 343 7.11 23.18 -22.37
CA PRO A 343 8.31 23.38 -23.18
C PRO A 343 8.22 24.53 -24.18
#